data_AF-A0A497QS34-F1
#
_entry.id   AF-A0A497QS34-F1
#
_cell.length_a   1.000
_cell.length_b   1.000
_cell.length_c   1.000
_cell.angle_alpha   90.00
_cell.angle_beta   90.00
_cell.angle_gamma   90.00
#
_symmetry.space_group_name_H-M   'P 1'
#
loop_
_entity.id
_entity.type
_entity.pdbx_description
1 polymer ?
#
loop_
_entity_poly.entity_id
_entity_poly.type
_entity_poly.pdbx_seq_one_letter_code
_entity_poly.pdbx_strand_id
1 'polypeptide(L)'
;MSNRSSNDSFIWKKTINKRSRKKGSTKFHASIDKNTTLTYYKRDGGLYLIIKKDLGDYELQVNASEAPIINQYLKNPDPFESLLADVKIIEKEIEPLNLAVQTSFGDNREISLISVRIAVGSGENDYVTIDESDLFSMDVEPTMGGLLDFIAANDSVIGLCDRIFDHERGNIILLEAKIRDPAPGISSIEFKLISSLQQRGLFMQKNMKYAAIQLYTVIKAESVNDDLLNFLRAIGIDWEVVFIRRDLSIDDWLEIECEKNSLNLKGYLSSKFETLGFFDVNNITRVAILNQLNFKIVIKTAELLDRVKSQRYELTGASPDSEPLQKAEIIAAARLACAYYGLKKEIKLEKSIKMEDVLQFEAELI
;
A
#
# COMPACT_ATOMS: atom_id res chain seq x y z
N MET A 1 -63.60 36.00 -8.39
CA MET A 1 -63.73 34.75 -7.61
C MET A 1 -63.01 33.67 -8.40
N SER A 2 -61.68 33.54 -8.25
CA SER A 2 -60.98 32.65 -7.28
C SER A 2 -61.09 31.18 -7.73
N ASN A 3 -60.04 30.51 -8.20
CA ASN A 3 -58.74 30.37 -7.55
C ASN A 3 -57.55 30.36 -8.53
N ARG A 4 -56.52 31.13 -8.14
CA ARG A 4 -55.13 30.91 -8.52
C ARG A 4 -54.60 29.75 -7.67
N SER A 5 -53.84 28.84 -8.27
CA SER A 5 -52.82 28.06 -7.57
C SER A 5 -51.48 28.28 -8.28
N SER A 6 -50.82 29.36 -7.89
CA SER A 6 -49.38 29.56 -7.98
C SER A 6 -48.74 28.95 -6.74
N ASN A 7 -47.70 28.14 -6.93
CA ASN A 7 -46.51 27.98 -6.09
C ASN A 7 -45.65 26.89 -6.76
N ASP A 8 -44.59 27.23 -7.49
CA ASP A 8 -43.28 27.58 -6.95
C ASP A 8 -42.93 26.79 -5.69
N SER A 9 -42.09 25.76 -5.83
CA SER A 9 -40.84 25.71 -5.05
C SER A 9 -39.93 24.56 -5.47
N PHE A 10 -38.80 24.93 -6.06
CA PHE A 10 -37.47 24.43 -5.72
C PHE A 10 -37.22 22.91 -5.80
N ILE A 11 -36.95 22.46 -7.03
CA ILE A 11 -36.03 21.34 -7.30
C ILE A 11 -34.66 21.76 -6.75
N TRP A 12 -34.25 21.20 -5.61
CA TRP A 12 -32.88 21.32 -5.13
C TRP A 12 -31.94 20.59 -6.11
N LYS A 13 -31.48 21.34 -7.11
CA LYS A 13 -30.15 21.18 -7.69
C LYS A 13 -29.14 21.44 -6.56
N LYS A 14 -28.93 20.46 -5.68
CA LYS A 14 -27.62 20.30 -5.06
C LYS A 14 -26.78 19.55 -6.08
N THR A 15 -26.06 20.36 -6.86
CA THR A 15 -24.81 20.01 -7.53
C THR A 15 -23.89 19.31 -6.53
N ILE A 16 -24.12 18.02 -6.28
CA ILE A 16 -23.03 17.13 -5.91
C ILE A 16 -22.13 17.20 -7.11
N ASN A 17 -20.99 17.87 -6.91
CA ASN A 17 -19.93 18.01 -7.88
C ASN A 17 -19.92 16.79 -8.81
N LYS A 18 -20.31 17.01 -10.08
CA LYS A 18 -19.64 16.35 -11.19
C LYS A 18 -18.18 16.80 -11.09
N ARG A 19 -17.44 16.26 -10.10
CA ARG A 19 -16.03 16.00 -10.29
C ARG A 19 -16.04 15.26 -11.62
N SER A 20 -15.45 15.89 -12.63
CA SER A 20 -15.02 15.16 -13.80
C SER A 20 -14.54 13.80 -13.30
N ARG A 21 -15.10 12.71 -13.83
CA ARG A 21 -14.43 11.42 -13.73
C ARG A 21 -13.10 11.65 -14.45
N LYS A 22 -12.10 12.22 -13.75
CA LYS A 22 -10.70 12.04 -14.09
C LYS A 22 -10.61 10.54 -14.25
N LYS A 23 -10.33 10.07 -15.48
CA LYS A 23 -10.01 8.66 -15.76
C LYS A 23 -9.15 8.20 -14.59
N GLY A 24 -9.73 7.38 -13.72
CA GLY A 24 -9.20 7.19 -12.38
C GLY A 24 -7.84 6.56 -12.53
N SER A 25 -6.79 7.33 -12.24
CA SER A 25 -5.47 6.75 -12.00
C SER A 25 -5.63 5.90 -10.75
N THR A 26 -5.94 4.62 -10.93
CA THR A 26 -5.97 3.64 -9.85
C THR A 26 -4.52 3.39 -9.49
N LYS A 27 -4.03 4.06 -8.45
CA LYS A 27 -2.75 3.79 -7.82
C LYS A 27 -3.02 3.14 -6.47
N PHE A 28 -2.40 2.00 -6.20
CA PHE A 28 -2.38 1.44 -4.86
C PHE A 28 -0.98 0.94 -4.53
N HIS A 29 -0.72 0.81 -3.24
CA HIS A 29 0.54 0.33 -2.70
C HIS A 29 0.22 -0.78 -1.70
N ALA A 30 1.01 -1.85 -1.71
CA ALA A 30 0.89 -2.98 -0.81
C ALA A 30 2.27 -3.38 -0.29
N SER A 31 2.39 -3.62 1.01
CA SER A 31 3.52 -4.34 1.58
C SER A 31 3.22 -5.83 1.46
N ILE A 32 4.12 -6.56 0.80
CA ILE A 32 4.01 -8.02 0.62
C ILE A 32 4.61 -8.70 1.85
N ASP A 33 5.81 -8.28 2.23
CA ASP A 33 6.52 -8.68 3.44
C ASP A 33 7.30 -7.47 4.02
N LYS A 34 8.19 -7.72 4.99
CA LYS A 34 8.99 -6.69 5.69
C LYS A 34 9.88 -5.88 4.73
N ASN A 35 10.40 -6.51 3.68
CA ASN A 35 11.40 -5.95 2.77
C ASN A 35 10.87 -5.75 1.35
N THR A 36 9.71 -6.34 1.01
CA THR A 36 9.13 -6.31 -0.34
C THR A 36 7.85 -5.50 -0.38
N THR A 37 7.80 -4.55 -1.31
CA THR A 37 6.62 -3.73 -1.57
C THR A 37 6.22 -3.79 -3.04
N LEU A 38 4.91 -3.72 -3.28
CA LEU A 38 4.31 -3.71 -4.60
C LEU A 38 3.56 -2.39 -4.77
N THR A 39 3.90 -1.65 -5.82
CA THR A 39 3.17 -0.46 -6.23
C THR A 39 2.52 -0.70 -7.58
N TYR A 40 1.20 -0.61 -7.60
CA TYR A 40 0.41 -0.69 -8.81
C TYR A 40 -0.05 0.71 -9.20
N TYR A 41 0.07 1.07 -10.47
CA TYR A 41 -0.66 2.22 -10.98
C TYR A 41 -1.02 2.10 -12.46
N LYS A 42 -2.18 2.65 -12.80
CA LYS A 42 -2.65 2.77 -14.18
C LYS A 42 -2.51 4.22 -14.67
N ARG A 43 -1.89 4.42 -15.83
CA ARG A 43 -1.77 5.71 -16.53
C ARG A 43 -2.26 5.57 -17.98
N ASP A 44 -2.56 6.69 -18.64
CA ASP A 44 -2.84 6.70 -20.08
C ASP A 44 -1.59 6.17 -20.81
N GLY A 45 -1.66 4.93 -21.31
CA GLY A 45 -0.51 4.22 -21.90
C GLY A 45 -0.17 2.87 -21.26
N GLY A 46 -0.87 2.46 -20.20
CA GLY A 46 -0.80 1.10 -19.67
C GLY A 46 -0.86 1.00 -18.15
N LEU A 47 -0.61 -0.22 -17.71
CA LEU A 47 -0.56 -0.69 -16.34
C LEU A 47 0.91 -0.90 -15.95
N TYR A 48 1.27 -0.36 -14.78
CA TYR A 48 2.60 -0.47 -14.24
C TYR A 48 2.55 -1.16 -12.87
N LEU A 49 3.33 -2.21 -12.71
CA LEU A 49 3.65 -2.80 -11.40
C LEU A 49 5.11 -2.56 -11.12
N ILE A 50 5.40 -2.01 -9.95
CA ILE A 50 6.76 -1.82 -9.45
C ILE A 50 6.86 -2.63 -8.18
N ILE A 51 7.70 -3.67 -8.22
CA ILE A 51 8.08 -4.43 -7.04
C ILE A 51 9.43 -3.88 -6.60
N LYS A 52 9.51 -3.47 -5.34
CA LYS A 52 10.72 -3.00 -4.71
C LYS A 52 11.05 -3.95 -3.56
N LYS A 53 12.23 -4.56 -3.60
CA LYS A 53 12.79 -5.40 -2.54
C LYS A 53 14.02 -4.71 -1.95
N ASP A 54 13.98 -4.43 -0.64
CA ASP A 54 15.10 -3.85 0.11
C ASP A 54 16.08 -4.99 0.52
N LEU A 55 17.32 -4.93 0.03
CA LEU A 55 18.36 -5.95 0.20
C LEU A 55 19.35 -5.55 1.31
N GLY A 56 18.82 -5.35 2.53
CA GLY A 56 19.61 -4.90 3.68
C GLY A 56 20.54 -5.96 4.29
N ASP A 57 20.35 -7.24 3.95
CA ASP A 57 21.05 -8.36 4.58
C ASP A 57 22.39 -8.70 3.88
N TYR A 58 22.68 -8.08 2.73
CA TYR A 58 23.90 -8.34 1.95
C TYR A 58 25.05 -7.42 2.36
N GLU A 59 26.27 -7.93 2.26
CA GLU A 59 27.46 -7.12 2.49
C GLU A 59 27.63 -6.09 1.38
N LEU A 60 27.86 -4.85 1.81
CA LEU A 60 28.10 -3.72 0.93
C LEU A 60 29.28 -2.93 1.47
N GLN A 61 30.26 -2.73 0.60
CA GLN A 61 31.38 -1.86 0.85
C GLN A 61 31.16 -0.52 0.18
N VAL A 62 31.51 0.54 0.89
CA VAL A 62 31.37 1.91 0.43
C VAL A 62 32.69 2.63 0.63
N ASN A 63 33.27 3.07 -0.47
CA ASN A 63 34.51 3.82 -0.47
C ASN A 63 34.22 5.27 -0.85
N ALA A 64 34.68 6.22 -0.04
CA ALA A 64 34.53 7.64 -0.36
C ALA A 64 35.38 8.00 -1.59
N SER A 65 34.81 8.80 -2.49
CA SER A 65 35.49 9.31 -3.68
C SER A 65 35.97 10.76 -3.45
N GLU A 66 37.10 11.12 -4.06
CA GLU A 66 37.63 12.49 -4.09
C GLU A 66 36.86 13.40 -5.09
N ALA A 67 35.82 12.87 -5.74
CA ALA A 67 34.97 13.55 -6.72
C ALA A 67 34.30 14.88 -6.29
N PRO A 68 34.03 15.22 -5.01
CA PRO A 68 33.29 16.45 -4.66
C PRO A 68 33.89 17.76 -5.19
N ILE A 69 35.22 17.83 -5.35
CA ILE A 69 35.91 19.04 -5.84
C ILE A 69 35.84 19.10 -7.38
N ILE A 70 36.00 17.96 -8.05
CA ILE A 70 36.04 17.85 -9.51
C ILE A 70 34.64 18.03 -10.11
N ASN A 71 33.61 17.55 -9.41
CA ASN A 71 32.20 17.64 -9.81
C ASN A 71 31.67 19.07 -9.97
N GLN A 72 32.32 20.08 -9.37
CA GLN A 72 31.94 21.48 -9.56
C GLN A 72 32.15 21.95 -11.00
N TYR A 73 32.96 21.24 -11.78
CA TYR A 73 33.38 21.61 -13.13
C TYR A 73 32.89 20.65 -14.23
N LEU A 74 32.20 19.56 -13.85
CA LEU A 74 31.72 18.54 -14.79
C LEU A 74 30.24 18.75 -15.14
N LYS A 75 29.89 18.51 -16.41
CA LYS A 75 28.48 18.47 -16.85
C LYS A 75 27.73 17.25 -16.31
N ASN A 76 28.44 16.12 -16.22
CA ASN A 76 27.97 14.88 -15.59
C ASN A 76 28.88 14.63 -14.39
N PRO A 77 28.43 14.93 -13.16
CA PRO A 77 29.24 14.71 -11.98
C PRO A 77 29.41 13.21 -11.74
N ASP A 78 30.55 12.82 -11.16
CA ASP A 78 30.81 11.48 -10.67
C ASP A 78 30.17 11.27 -9.28
N PRO A 79 29.87 10.03 -8.87
CA PRO A 79 29.40 9.79 -7.52
C PRO A 79 30.49 10.14 -6.48
N PHE A 80 30.09 10.69 -5.34
CA PHE A 80 31.02 11.00 -4.24
C PHE A 80 31.44 9.76 -3.43
N GLU A 81 30.98 8.58 -3.83
CA GLU A 81 31.36 7.29 -3.26
C GLU A 81 31.24 6.18 -4.33
N SER A 82 32.11 5.17 -4.24
CA SER A 82 32.02 3.95 -5.01
C SER A 82 31.52 2.80 -4.13
N LEU A 83 30.91 1.81 -4.78
CA LEU A 83 30.24 0.70 -4.11
C LEU A 83 30.77 -0.62 -4.63
N LEU A 84 30.95 -1.58 -3.71
CA LEU A 84 31.15 -2.98 -4.02
C LEU A 84 30.11 -3.80 -3.27
N ALA A 85 29.21 -4.43 -4.00
CA ALA A 85 28.13 -5.25 -3.47
C ALA A 85 28.41 -6.74 -3.65
N ASP A 86 28.04 -7.57 -2.66
CA ASP A 86 28.25 -9.03 -2.71
C ASP A 86 27.66 -9.67 -3.98
N VAL A 87 28.46 -10.49 -4.66
CA VAL A 87 28.07 -11.24 -5.87
C VAL A 87 26.86 -12.16 -5.61
N LYS A 88 26.68 -12.63 -4.37
CA LYS A 88 25.55 -13.49 -3.98
C LYS A 88 24.19 -12.87 -4.24
N ILE A 89 24.10 -11.54 -4.41
CA ILE A 89 22.85 -10.89 -4.83
C ILE A 89 22.41 -11.43 -6.19
N ILE A 90 23.35 -11.69 -7.11
CA ILE A 90 23.03 -12.22 -8.44
C ILE A 90 22.43 -13.62 -8.31
N GLU A 91 23.08 -14.51 -7.57
CA GLU A 91 22.66 -15.90 -7.36
C GLU A 91 21.33 -16.00 -6.58
N LYS A 92 21.17 -15.21 -5.51
CA LYS A 92 20.02 -15.37 -4.60
C LYS A 92 18.80 -14.54 -4.97
N GLU A 93 19.00 -13.44 -5.70
CA GLU A 93 17.92 -12.49 -6.01
C GLU A 93 17.63 -12.39 -7.50
N ILE A 94 18.66 -12.41 -8.36
CA ILE A 94 18.48 -12.19 -9.80
C ILE A 94 18.26 -13.50 -10.57
N GLU A 95 18.97 -14.57 -10.24
CA GLU A 95 18.78 -15.89 -10.83
C GLU A 95 17.35 -16.42 -10.64
N PRO A 96 16.71 -16.35 -9.45
CA PRO A 96 15.32 -16.75 -9.28
C PRO A 96 14.35 -15.94 -10.16
N LEU A 97 14.67 -14.68 -10.46
CA LEU A 97 13.85 -13.86 -11.37
C LEU A 97 14.00 -14.34 -12.82
N ASN A 98 15.21 -14.74 -13.24
CA ASN A 98 15.44 -15.33 -14.55
C ASN A 98 14.69 -16.66 -14.70
N LEU A 99 14.76 -17.52 -13.67
CA LEU A 99 14.01 -18.78 -13.63
C LEU A 99 12.49 -18.54 -13.64
N ALA A 100 12.00 -17.52 -12.93
CA ALA A 100 10.58 -17.15 -12.95
C ALA A 100 10.13 -16.67 -14.33
N VAL A 101 10.98 -15.93 -15.07
CA VAL A 101 10.71 -15.52 -16.46
C VAL A 101 10.61 -16.74 -17.37
N GLN A 102 11.58 -17.66 -17.31
CA GLN A 102 11.59 -18.88 -18.12
C GLN A 102 10.37 -19.77 -17.80
N THR A 103 10.06 -19.96 -16.52
CA THR A 103 8.91 -20.77 -16.07
C THR A 103 7.58 -20.18 -16.51
N SER A 104 7.44 -18.84 -16.50
CA SER A 104 6.16 -18.17 -16.76
C SER A 104 5.90 -17.89 -18.24
N PHE A 105 6.96 -17.65 -19.02
CA PHE A 105 6.85 -17.20 -20.42
C PHE A 105 7.48 -18.19 -21.43
N GLY A 106 8.07 -19.28 -20.94
CA GLY A 106 8.68 -20.36 -21.71
C GLY A 106 10.21 -20.34 -21.67
N ASP A 107 10.83 -21.52 -21.76
CA ASP A 107 12.28 -21.73 -21.58
C ASP A 107 13.16 -20.92 -22.56
N ASN A 108 12.62 -20.60 -23.74
CA ASN A 108 13.32 -19.81 -24.76
C ASN A 108 13.34 -18.30 -24.46
N ARG A 109 12.72 -17.85 -23.36
CA ARG A 109 12.66 -16.44 -22.97
C ARG A 109 13.72 -16.15 -21.92
N GLU A 110 14.73 -15.41 -22.32
CA GLU A 110 15.81 -14.99 -21.44
C GLU A 110 15.85 -13.48 -21.25
N ILE A 111 16.30 -13.06 -20.07
CA ILE A 111 16.49 -11.64 -19.74
C ILE A 111 17.79 -11.16 -20.40
N SER A 112 17.71 -10.10 -21.20
CA SER A 112 18.88 -9.45 -21.78
C SER A 112 19.58 -8.57 -20.73
N LEU A 113 20.91 -8.68 -20.66
CA LEU A 113 21.74 -7.84 -19.81
C LEU A 113 21.96 -6.48 -20.51
N ILE A 114 21.55 -5.38 -19.87
CA ILE A 114 21.73 -4.03 -20.42
C ILE A 114 23.01 -3.43 -19.88
N SER A 115 23.17 -3.46 -18.55
CA SER A 115 24.35 -2.92 -17.91
C SER A 115 24.74 -3.67 -16.64
N VAL A 116 26.03 -3.95 -16.47
CA VAL A 116 26.67 -4.47 -15.26
C VAL A 116 28.13 -4.03 -15.22
N ARG A 117 28.67 -3.83 -14.03
CA ARG A 117 30.11 -3.81 -13.79
C ARG A 117 30.43 -4.76 -12.65
N ILE A 118 31.42 -5.63 -12.86
CA ILE A 118 31.79 -6.69 -11.93
C ILE A 118 33.23 -6.45 -11.49
N ALA A 119 33.53 -6.69 -10.22
CA ALA A 119 34.88 -6.75 -9.71
C ALA A 119 35.42 -8.18 -9.74
N VAL A 120 36.61 -8.34 -10.32
CA VAL A 120 37.34 -9.61 -10.42
C VAL A 120 38.71 -9.42 -9.78
N GLY A 121 39.05 -10.22 -8.77
CA GLY A 121 40.27 -9.99 -8.01
C GLY A 121 40.51 -10.96 -6.87
N SER A 122 41.54 -10.67 -6.09
CA SER A 122 41.92 -11.44 -4.91
C SER A 122 41.19 -10.97 -3.64
N GLY A 123 40.63 -9.75 -3.68
CA GLY A 123 39.85 -9.18 -2.59
C GLY A 123 39.45 -7.73 -2.84
N GLU A 124 38.84 -7.14 -1.83
CA GLU A 124 38.17 -5.84 -1.85
C GLU A 124 39.06 -4.63 -2.15
N ASN A 125 40.37 -4.76 -1.96
CA ASN A 125 41.35 -3.71 -2.23
C ASN A 125 42.29 -4.05 -3.40
N ASP A 126 42.08 -5.21 -4.03
CA ASP A 126 42.93 -5.74 -5.10
C ASP A 126 42.06 -6.46 -6.14
N TYR A 127 41.39 -5.64 -6.95
CA TYR A 127 40.52 -6.09 -8.03
C TYR A 127 40.61 -5.19 -9.25
N VAL A 128 40.24 -5.76 -10.39
CA VAL A 128 39.96 -5.04 -11.64
C VAL A 128 38.48 -5.11 -11.93
N THR A 129 37.96 -4.11 -12.65
CA THR A 129 36.55 -4.10 -13.05
C THR A 129 36.41 -4.57 -14.49
N ILE A 130 35.43 -5.44 -14.72
CA ILE A 130 34.98 -5.90 -16.04
C ILE A 130 33.59 -5.33 -16.26
N ASP A 131 33.34 -4.73 -17.41
CA ASP A 131 32.00 -4.29 -17.80
C ASP A 131 31.41 -5.12 -18.95
N GLU A 132 30.24 -4.73 -19.46
CA GLU A 132 29.53 -5.47 -20.49
C GLU A 132 30.31 -5.56 -21.81
N SER A 133 31.13 -4.55 -22.11
CA SER A 133 31.95 -4.53 -23.32
C SER A 133 33.13 -5.48 -23.22
N ASP A 134 33.70 -5.63 -22.03
CA ASP A 134 34.73 -6.61 -21.74
C ASP A 134 34.13 -8.04 -21.79
N LEU A 135 32.97 -8.27 -21.17
CA LEU A 135 32.26 -9.55 -21.23
C LEU A 135 31.98 -9.98 -22.67
N PHE A 136 31.49 -9.04 -23.50
CA PHE A 136 31.27 -9.31 -24.92
C PHE A 136 32.57 -9.66 -25.67
N SER A 137 33.69 -9.01 -25.31
CA SER A 137 35.00 -9.30 -25.90
C SER A 137 35.58 -10.65 -25.46
N MET A 138 35.05 -11.22 -24.37
CA MET A 138 35.37 -12.55 -23.84
C MET A 138 34.40 -13.64 -24.33
N ASP A 139 33.61 -13.35 -25.36
CA ASP A 139 32.59 -14.25 -25.94
C ASP A 139 31.49 -14.67 -24.94
N VAL A 140 31.20 -13.83 -23.93
CA VAL A 140 30.07 -14.03 -23.03
C VAL A 140 28.79 -13.49 -23.67
N GLU A 141 27.74 -14.29 -23.71
CA GLU A 141 26.45 -13.85 -24.24
C GLU A 141 25.87 -12.71 -23.38
N PRO A 142 25.31 -11.63 -23.97
CA PRO A 142 24.79 -10.47 -23.25
C PRO A 142 23.41 -10.75 -22.63
N THR A 143 23.31 -11.85 -21.89
CA THR A 143 22.10 -12.34 -21.21
C THR A 143 22.39 -12.60 -19.73
N MET A 144 21.34 -12.73 -18.94
CA MET A 144 21.50 -13.08 -17.52
C MET A 144 22.09 -14.49 -17.35
N GLY A 145 21.77 -15.45 -18.21
CA GLY A 145 22.38 -16.78 -18.19
C GLY A 145 23.87 -16.72 -18.54
N GLY A 146 24.26 -15.99 -19.58
CA GLY A 146 25.67 -15.79 -19.92
C GLY A 146 26.48 -15.18 -18.77
N LEU A 147 25.89 -14.21 -18.06
CA LEU A 147 26.49 -13.65 -16.85
C LEU A 147 26.62 -14.66 -15.71
N LEU A 148 25.60 -15.48 -15.47
CA LEU A 148 25.62 -16.53 -14.43
C LEU A 148 26.68 -17.59 -14.74
N ASP A 149 26.76 -18.03 -15.99
CA ASP A 149 27.77 -18.99 -16.45
C ASP A 149 29.18 -18.44 -16.28
N PHE A 150 29.38 -17.15 -16.61
CA PHE A 150 30.66 -16.48 -16.39
C PHE A 150 31.04 -16.43 -14.90
N ILE A 151 30.11 -16.08 -14.01
CA ILE A 151 30.37 -16.02 -12.56
C ILE A 151 30.66 -17.42 -12.03
N ALA A 152 29.87 -18.43 -12.41
CA ALA A 152 30.07 -19.81 -11.97
C ALA A 152 31.40 -20.41 -12.46
N ALA A 153 31.92 -19.96 -13.61
CA ALA A 153 33.21 -20.38 -14.13
C ALA A 153 34.41 -19.68 -13.46
N ASN A 154 34.18 -18.56 -12.74
CA ASN A 154 35.23 -17.70 -12.22
C ASN A 154 35.04 -17.38 -10.73
N ASP A 155 35.66 -18.17 -9.85
CA ASP A 155 35.66 -17.95 -8.39
C ASP A 155 36.31 -16.62 -7.95
N SER A 156 37.02 -15.94 -8.85
CA SER A 156 37.66 -14.64 -8.60
C SER A 156 36.69 -13.45 -8.69
N VAL A 157 35.42 -13.67 -9.05
CA VAL A 157 34.40 -12.63 -9.04
C VAL A 157 34.03 -12.29 -7.60
N ILE A 158 34.38 -11.09 -7.15
CA ILE A 158 34.17 -10.68 -5.76
C ILE A 158 32.87 -9.90 -5.56
N GLY A 159 32.32 -9.24 -6.60
CA GLY A 159 31.10 -8.46 -6.43
C GLY A 159 30.71 -7.56 -7.60
N LEU A 160 29.66 -6.76 -7.39
CA LEU A 160 29.11 -5.78 -8.31
C LEU A 160 29.57 -4.37 -7.96
N CYS A 161 30.00 -3.61 -8.97
CA CYS A 161 30.43 -2.23 -8.85
C CYS A 161 29.43 -1.23 -9.43
N ASP A 162 29.66 0.05 -9.16
CA ASP A 162 28.94 1.16 -9.76
C ASP A 162 29.10 1.17 -11.29
N ARG A 163 27.97 1.14 -12.02
CA ARG A 163 27.98 1.18 -13.48
C ARG A 163 27.47 2.51 -14.03
N ILE A 164 26.31 2.97 -13.55
CA ILE A 164 25.69 4.22 -13.98
C ILE A 164 25.36 5.06 -12.76
N PHE A 165 25.73 6.35 -12.81
CA PHE A 165 25.31 7.33 -11.82
C PHE A 165 24.24 8.26 -12.40
N ASP A 166 23.01 8.12 -11.92
CA ASP A 166 21.89 9.02 -12.20
C ASP A 166 21.96 10.18 -11.19
N HIS A 167 22.66 11.24 -11.59
CA HIS A 167 22.91 12.41 -10.75
C HIS A 167 21.65 13.24 -10.44
N GLU A 168 20.61 13.20 -11.29
CA GLU A 168 19.36 13.92 -11.04
C GLU A 168 18.61 13.32 -9.84
N ARG A 169 18.63 11.99 -9.73
CA ARG A 169 17.99 11.25 -8.63
C ARG A 169 18.97 10.86 -7.52
N GLY A 170 20.26 11.07 -7.74
CA GLY A 170 21.34 10.61 -6.89
C GLY A 170 21.32 9.09 -6.70
N ASN A 171 21.11 8.34 -7.77
CA ASN A 171 21.09 6.87 -7.74
C ASN A 171 22.35 6.30 -8.40
N ILE A 172 22.95 5.31 -7.76
CA ILE A 172 23.96 4.44 -8.35
C ILE A 172 23.25 3.17 -8.81
N ILE A 173 23.36 2.85 -10.09
CA ILE A 173 22.84 1.62 -10.69
C ILE A 173 24.01 0.65 -10.84
N LEU A 174 23.87 -0.51 -10.21
CA LEU A 174 24.87 -1.59 -10.22
C LEU A 174 24.61 -2.57 -11.37
N LEU A 175 23.33 -2.85 -11.63
CA LEU A 175 22.89 -3.77 -12.68
C LEU A 175 21.55 -3.32 -13.26
N GLU A 176 21.42 -3.39 -14.58
CA GLU A 176 20.18 -3.24 -15.33
C GLU A 176 20.01 -4.39 -16.32
N ALA A 177 18.86 -5.04 -16.28
CA ALA A 177 18.51 -6.13 -17.17
C ALA A 177 17.04 -5.99 -17.61
N LYS A 178 16.69 -6.48 -18.79
CA LYS A 178 15.35 -6.28 -19.36
C LYS A 178 14.95 -7.40 -20.29
N ILE A 179 13.67 -7.72 -20.27
CA ILE A 179 13.00 -8.50 -21.30
C ILE A 179 11.90 -7.65 -21.96
N ARG A 180 11.87 -7.65 -23.29
CA ARG A 180 10.85 -6.96 -24.10
C ARG A 180 9.82 -7.96 -24.61
N ASP A 181 8.57 -7.57 -24.57
CA ASP A 181 7.43 -8.33 -25.08
C ASP A 181 7.48 -9.83 -24.69
N PRO A 182 7.60 -10.16 -23.38
CA PRO A 182 7.70 -11.55 -22.94
C PRO A 182 6.43 -12.36 -23.28
N ALA A 183 5.26 -11.72 -23.17
CA ALA A 183 3.96 -12.33 -23.44
C ALA A 183 2.98 -11.31 -24.03
N PRO A 184 1.91 -11.75 -24.72
CA PRO A 184 0.87 -10.86 -25.22
C PRO A 184 0.28 -9.99 -24.09
N GLY A 185 0.31 -8.67 -24.27
CA GLY A 185 -0.19 -7.72 -23.27
C GLY A 185 0.82 -7.32 -22.18
N ILE A 186 2.02 -7.89 -22.16
CA ILE A 186 3.14 -7.41 -21.33
C ILE A 186 4.18 -6.77 -22.25
N SER A 187 4.37 -5.46 -22.15
CA SER A 187 5.32 -4.73 -23.00
C SER A 187 6.77 -4.95 -22.58
N SER A 188 7.06 -4.97 -21.28
CA SER A 188 8.41 -5.19 -20.79
C SER A 188 8.47 -5.50 -19.30
N ILE A 189 9.50 -6.22 -18.90
CA ILE A 189 9.90 -6.38 -17.50
C ILE A 189 11.36 -5.91 -17.39
N GLU A 190 11.60 -4.94 -16.52
CA GLU A 190 12.92 -4.36 -16.26
C GLU A 190 13.35 -4.67 -14.82
N PHE A 191 14.59 -5.10 -14.65
CA PHE A 191 15.22 -5.37 -13.37
C PHE A 191 16.34 -4.37 -13.16
N LYS A 192 16.33 -3.66 -12.03
CA LYS A 192 17.36 -2.67 -11.69
C LYS A 192 17.83 -2.87 -10.26
N LEU A 193 19.13 -3.08 -10.09
CA LEU A 193 19.79 -3.08 -8.79
C LEU A 193 20.34 -1.68 -8.52
N ILE A 194 19.72 -0.99 -7.57
CA ILE A 194 19.94 0.44 -7.33
C ILE A 194 20.35 0.68 -5.88
N SER A 195 21.23 1.65 -5.69
CA SER A 195 21.62 2.20 -4.42
C SER A 195 21.42 3.72 -4.45
N SER A 196 20.62 4.28 -3.54
CA SER A 196 20.33 5.72 -3.50
C SER A 196 21.32 6.48 -2.59
N LEU A 197 22.05 7.44 -3.17
CA LEU A 197 22.92 8.39 -2.45
C LEU A 197 22.15 9.48 -1.70
N GLN A 198 20.97 9.89 -2.16
CA GLN A 198 20.18 10.92 -1.47
C GLN A 198 19.73 10.46 -0.08
N GLN A 199 19.41 9.17 0.06
CA GLN A 199 19.18 8.52 1.35
C GLN A 199 20.43 8.51 2.25
N ARG A 200 21.62 8.82 1.74
CA ARG A 200 22.87 8.84 2.51
C ARG A 200 23.28 10.25 2.94
N GLY A 201 22.95 11.27 2.13
CA GLY A 201 23.29 12.68 2.38
C GLY A 201 22.67 13.32 3.64
N LEU A 202 21.56 12.80 4.16
CA LEU A 202 20.99 13.22 5.45
C LEU A 202 21.63 12.53 6.68
N PHE A 203 22.40 11.46 6.46
CA PHE A 203 22.74 10.44 7.46
C PHE A 203 24.24 10.35 7.80
N MET A 204 25.06 11.24 7.24
CA MET A 204 26.50 11.41 7.57
C MET A 204 26.78 11.81 9.04
N GLN A 205 25.79 11.78 9.93
CA GLN A 205 25.97 11.94 11.38
C GLN A 205 26.38 10.60 12.03
N LYS A 206 27.66 10.29 11.86
CA LYS A 206 28.56 9.48 12.70
C LYS A 206 28.27 8.01 13.05
N ASN A 207 27.05 7.45 13.09
CA ASN A 207 26.90 6.07 13.63
C ASN A 207 25.66 5.29 13.17
N MET A 208 25.39 5.10 11.86
CA MET A 208 24.41 4.09 11.41
C MET A 208 24.75 3.50 10.02
N LYS A 209 24.88 2.17 9.93
CA LYS A 209 24.88 1.42 8.66
C LYS A 209 23.43 1.26 8.18
N TYR A 210 22.99 2.03 7.18
CA TYR A 210 21.83 1.68 6.34
C TYR A 210 22.08 2.11 4.90
N ALA A 211 23.11 1.51 4.30
CA ALA A 211 23.34 1.57 2.87
C ALA A 211 22.49 0.44 2.24
N ALA A 212 21.23 0.72 1.92
CA ALA A 212 20.33 -0.30 1.39
C ALA A 212 20.44 -0.39 -0.13
N ILE A 213 20.92 -1.52 -0.63
CA ILE A 213 20.74 -1.91 -2.03
C ILE A 213 19.26 -2.27 -2.21
N GLN A 214 18.69 -1.92 -3.35
CA GLN A 214 17.28 -2.12 -3.67
C GLN A 214 17.17 -2.77 -5.03
N LEU A 215 16.43 -3.87 -5.10
CA LEU A 215 16.08 -4.51 -6.35
C LEU A 215 14.69 -4.05 -6.78
N TYR A 216 14.64 -3.39 -7.93
CA TYR A 216 13.40 -2.97 -8.58
C TYR A 216 13.07 -3.91 -9.72
N THR A 217 11.88 -4.50 -9.69
CA THR A 217 11.27 -5.17 -10.84
C THR A 217 10.12 -4.31 -11.34
N VAL A 218 10.28 -3.72 -12.53
CA VAL A 218 9.31 -2.82 -13.16
C VAL A 218 8.64 -3.56 -14.31
N ILE A 219 7.36 -3.86 -14.15
CA ILE A 219 6.54 -4.55 -15.13
C ILE A 219 5.63 -3.53 -15.80
N LYS A 220 5.68 -3.46 -17.12
CA LYS A 220 4.77 -2.67 -17.95
C LYS A 220 3.87 -3.61 -18.75
N ALA A 221 2.57 -3.48 -18.57
CA ALA A 221 1.55 -4.30 -19.22
C ALA A 221 0.34 -3.46 -19.67
N GLU A 222 -0.54 -4.01 -20.49
CA GLU A 222 -1.79 -3.36 -20.90
C GLU A 222 -2.90 -3.59 -19.86
N SER A 223 -2.98 -4.83 -19.37
CA SER A 223 -3.95 -5.30 -18.38
C SER A 223 -3.35 -6.40 -17.50
N VAL A 224 -4.02 -6.72 -16.38
CA VAL A 224 -3.69 -7.91 -15.61
C VAL A 224 -4.24 -9.12 -16.35
N ASN A 225 -3.36 -10.00 -16.83
CA ASN A 225 -3.68 -11.26 -17.52
C ASN A 225 -3.10 -12.45 -16.75
N ASP A 226 -3.44 -13.67 -17.17
CA ASP A 226 -2.99 -14.90 -16.50
C ASP A 226 -1.46 -15.05 -16.53
N ASP A 227 -0.81 -14.68 -17.63
CA ASP A 227 0.65 -14.72 -17.76
C ASP A 227 1.35 -13.85 -16.70
N LEU A 228 0.82 -12.64 -16.46
CA LEU A 228 1.32 -11.75 -15.43
C LEU A 228 1.07 -12.32 -14.02
N LEU A 229 -0.11 -12.90 -13.77
CA LEU A 229 -0.42 -13.50 -12.49
C LEU A 229 0.46 -14.72 -12.19
N ASN A 230 0.75 -15.53 -13.21
CA ASN A 230 1.68 -16.65 -13.12
C ASN A 230 3.10 -16.18 -12.78
N PHE A 231 3.57 -15.13 -13.45
CA PHE A 231 4.87 -14.52 -13.13
C PHE A 231 4.92 -13.98 -11.70
N LEU A 232 3.90 -13.24 -11.26
CA LEU A 232 3.81 -12.73 -9.88
C LEU A 232 3.83 -13.88 -8.86
N ARG A 233 3.11 -14.97 -9.14
CA ARG A 233 3.13 -16.16 -8.28
C ARG A 233 4.50 -16.84 -8.25
N ALA A 234 5.18 -16.94 -9.40
CA ALA A 234 6.51 -17.53 -9.51
C ALA A 234 7.56 -16.78 -8.68
N ILE A 235 7.44 -15.45 -8.57
CA ILE A 235 8.30 -14.62 -7.71
C ILE A 235 7.79 -14.51 -6.26
N GLY A 236 6.77 -15.28 -5.88
CA GLY A 236 6.25 -15.35 -4.50
C GLY A 236 5.24 -14.27 -4.12
N ILE A 237 4.64 -13.56 -5.08
CA ILE A 237 3.63 -12.52 -4.85
C ILE A 237 2.23 -13.06 -5.17
N ASP A 238 1.44 -13.29 -4.12
CA ASP A 238 0.03 -13.67 -4.24
C ASP A 238 -0.86 -12.44 -4.48
N TRP A 239 -1.14 -12.17 -5.76
CA TRP A 239 -1.97 -11.05 -6.18
C TRP A 239 -3.41 -11.13 -5.65
N GLU A 240 -3.97 -12.33 -5.54
CA GLU A 240 -5.35 -12.53 -5.08
C GLU A 240 -5.49 -12.12 -3.62
N VAL A 241 -4.54 -12.53 -2.78
CA VAL A 241 -4.49 -12.13 -1.36
C VAL A 241 -4.34 -10.62 -1.22
N VAL A 242 -3.48 -9.99 -2.02
CA VAL A 242 -3.33 -8.52 -2.01
C VAL A 242 -4.64 -7.83 -2.39
N PHE A 243 -5.33 -8.34 -3.41
CA PHE A 243 -6.60 -7.77 -3.85
C PHE A 243 -7.70 -7.95 -2.79
N ILE A 244 -7.84 -9.14 -2.20
CA ILE A 244 -8.82 -9.41 -1.13
C ILE A 244 -8.55 -8.51 0.09
N ARG A 245 -7.28 -8.39 0.53
CA ARG A 245 -6.91 -7.48 1.63
C ARG A 245 -7.32 -6.06 1.34
N ARG A 246 -7.08 -5.60 0.11
CA ARG A 246 -7.47 -4.25 -0.32
C ARG A 246 -8.98 -4.07 -0.30
N ASP A 247 -9.74 -5.03 -0.82
CA ASP A 247 -11.20 -4.96 -0.89
C ASP A 247 -11.80 -4.89 0.52
N LEU A 248 -11.38 -5.80 1.42
CA LEU A 248 -11.77 -5.79 2.83
C LEU A 248 -11.39 -4.47 3.54
N SER A 249 -10.19 -3.95 3.26
CA SER A 249 -9.71 -2.71 3.90
C SER A 249 -10.44 -1.46 3.41
N ILE A 250 -11.00 -1.47 2.20
CA ILE A 250 -11.79 -0.35 1.68
C ILE A 250 -13.10 -0.23 2.46
N ASP A 251 -13.73 -1.34 2.78
CA ASP A 251 -14.97 -1.37 3.56
C ASP A 251 -14.73 -1.07 5.06
N ASP A 252 -13.60 -1.54 5.61
CA ASP A 252 -13.21 -1.27 7.01
C ASP A 252 -12.81 0.20 7.26
N TRP A 253 -12.50 0.99 6.23
CA TRP A 253 -12.04 2.37 6.43
C TRP A 253 -13.11 3.26 7.09
N LEU A 254 -14.38 3.05 6.73
CA LEU A 254 -15.51 3.73 7.36
C LEU A 254 -15.61 3.36 8.84
N GLU A 255 -15.49 2.07 9.17
CA GLU A 255 -15.52 1.58 10.55
C GLU A 255 -14.38 2.22 11.35
N ILE A 256 -13.15 2.16 10.82
CA ILE A 256 -11.94 2.70 11.44
C ILE A 256 -12.02 4.22 11.64
N GLU A 257 -12.51 4.98 10.64
CA GLU A 257 -12.66 6.43 10.76
C GLU A 257 -13.67 6.82 11.82
N CYS A 258 -14.79 6.09 11.91
CA CYS A 258 -15.83 6.33 12.90
C CYS A 258 -15.40 5.92 14.32
N GLU A 259 -14.64 4.84 14.47
CA GLU A 259 -14.09 4.43 15.78
C GLU A 259 -13.03 5.41 16.29
N LYS A 260 -12.20 5.96 15.40
CA LYS A 260 -11.13 6.90 15.76
C LYS A 260 -11.63 8.33 15.95
N ASN A 261 -12.65 8.76 15.22
CA ASN A 261 -13.13 10.14 15.24
C ASN A 261 -14.63 10.23 15.54
N SER A 262 -14.93 10.73 16.74
CA SER A 262 -16.31 10.94 17.20
C SER A 262 -17.14 11.89 16.32
N LEU A 263 -16.52 12.84 15.61
CA LEU A 263 -17.23 13.72 14.67
C LEU A 263 -17.68 12.95 13.43
N ASN A 264 -16.84 12.05 12.92
CA ASN A 264 -17.17 11.20 11.79
C ASN A 264 -18.29 10.23 12.17
N LEU A 265 -18.22 9.63 13.37
CA LEU A 265 -19.29 8.77 13.88
C LEU A 265 -20.62 9.52 14.01
N LYS A 266 -20.64 10.74 14.55
CA LYS A 266 -21.86 11.57 14.61
C LYS A 266 -22.42 11.86 13.22
N GLY A 267 -21.56 12.28 12.29
CA GLY A 267 -21.96 12.54 10.91
C GLY A 267 -22.55 11.31 10.22
N TYR A 268 -21.95 10.14 10.44
CA TYR A 268 -22.44 8.86 9.93
C TYR A 268 -23.81 8.51 10.51
N LEU A 269 -23.96 8.54 11.83
CA LEU A 269 -25.22 8.22 12.51
C LEU A 269 -26.36 9.16 12.08
N SER A 270 -26.12 10.48 12.03
CA SER A 270 -27.12 11.46 11.58
C SER A 270 -27.49 11.31 10.10
N SER A 271 -26.58 10.83 9.26
CA SER A 271 -26.88 10.62 7.84
C SER A 271 -27.61 9.31 7.56
N LYS A 272 -27.42 8.29 8.40
CA LYS A 272 -27.97 6.95 8.18
C LYS A 272 -29.31 6.72 8.87
N PHE A 273 -29.51 7.33 10.04
CA PHE A 273 -30.70 7.16 10.87
C PHE A 273 -31.44 8.49 10.97
N GLU A 274 -32.40 8.71 10.07
CA GLU A 274 -33.12 9.97 9.95
C GLU A 274 -34.01 10.27 11.17
N THR A 275 -34.40 9.25 11.95
CA THR A 275 -35.26 9.45 13.13
C THR A 275 -34.49 9.83 14.39
N LEU A 276 -33.16 9.66 14.40
CA LEU A 276 -32.30 9.99 15.52
C LEU A 276 -31.91 11.47 15.46
N GLY A 277 -32.43 12.25 16.40
CA GLY A 277 -32.16 13.68 16.50
C GLY A 277 -30.74 13.98 16.99
N PHE A 278 -30.37 15.27 16.98
CA PHE A 278 -29.03 15.72 17.41
C PHE A 278 -28.67 15.27 18.83
N PHE A 279 -29.62 15.33 19.77
CA PHE A 279 -29.38 14.93 21.16
C PHE A 279 -29.17 13.41 21.29
N ASP A 280 -29.90 12.62 20.50
CA ASP A 280 -29.80 11.16 20.49
C ASP A 280 -28.43 10.71 19.98
N VAL A 281 -28.01 11.24 18.83
CA VAL A 281 -26.72 10.93 18.22
C VAL A 281 -25.56 11.31 19.15
N ASN A 282 -25.66 12.45 19.84
CA ASN A 282 -24.64 12.85 20.83
C ASN A 282 -24.61 11.92 22.04
N ASN A 283 -25.77 11.49 22.55
CA ASN A 283 -25.84 10.60 23.70
C ASN A 283 -25.35 9.18 23.34
N ILE A 284 -25.71 8.64 22.18
CA ILE A 284 -25.20 7.37 21.65
C ILE A 284 -23.68 7.42 21.51
N THR A 285 -23.16 8.49 20.88
CA THR A 285 -21.70 8.68 20.70
C THR A 285 -20.99 8.75 22.05
N ARG A 286 -21.58 9.43 23.04
CA ARG A 286 -21.02 9.53 24.39
C ARG A 286 -20.98 8.18 25.11
N VAL A 287 -22.04 7.37 25.00
CA VAL A 287 -22.08 6.00 25.54
C VAL A 287 -21.03 5.13 24.85
N ALA A 288 -20.87 5.26 23.53
CA ALA A 288 -19.88 4.53 22.75
C ALA A 288 -18.45 4.83 23.22
N ILE A 289 -18.11 6.10 23.41
CA ILE A 289 -16.77 6.53 23.88
C ILE A 289 -16.52 6.06 25.30
N LEU A 290 -17.47 6.27 26.21
CA LEU A 290 -17.33 5.91 27.62
C LEU A 290 -17.07 4.41 27.82
N ASN A 291 -17.68 3.59 26.96
CA ASN A 291 -17.63 2.14 27.05
C ASN A 291 -16.71 1.48 26.01
N GLN A 292 -16.00 2.28 25.20
CA GLN A 292 -15.16 1.79 24.09
C GLN A 292 -15.90 0.74 23.24
N LEU A 293 -17.10 1.09 22.78
CA LEU A 293 -17.89 0.21 21.91
C LEU A 293 -17.34 0.29 20.48
N ASN A 294 -17.27 -0.86 19.80
CA ASN A 294 -16.87 -0.91 18.40
C ASN A 294 -18.00 -0.41 17.49
N PHE A 295 -17.66 -0.08 16.26
CA PHE A 295 -18.59 0.50 15.28
C PHE A 295 -19.85 -0.35 15.07
N LYS A 296 -19.69 -1.69 15.00
CA LYS A 296 -20.79 -2.63 14.78
C LYS A 296 -21.82 -2.61 15.92
N ILE A 297 -21.36 -2.56 17.18
CA ILE A 297 -22.25 -2.43 18.33
C ILE A 297 -22.96 -1.09 18.32
N VAL A 298 -22.25 0.00 17.98
CA VAL A 298 -22.84 1.34 17.93
C VAL A 298 -23.91 1.44 16.85
N ILE A 299 -23.66 0.88 15.66
CA ILE A 299 -24.67 0.78 14.60
C ILE A 299 -25.88 0.00 15.10
N LYS A 300 -25.66 -1.17 15.72
CA LYS A 300 -26.79 -2.01 16.15
C LYS A 300 -27.61 -1.35 17.27
N THR A 301 -26.94 -0.61 18.15
CA THR A 301 -27.59 0.23 19.16
C THR A 301 -28.46 1.30 18.49
N ALA A 302 -27.91 2.00 17.49
CA ALA A 302 -28.64 3.04 16.75
C ALA A 302 -29.81 2.46 15.95
N GLU A 303 -29.67 1.29 15.32
CA GLU A 303 -30.75 0.58 14.62
C GLU A 303 -31.92 0.24 15.54
N LEU A 304 -31.64 -0.27 16.74
CA LEU A 304 -32.69 -0.59 17.72
C LEU A 304 -33.46 0.66 18.14
N LEU A 305 -32.74 1.74 18.42
CA LEU A 305 -33.33 3.01 18.86
C LEU A 305 -34.10 3.74 17.73
N ASP A 306 -33.58 3.70 16.51
CA ASP A 306 -34.23 4.27 15.32
C ASP A 306 -35.54 3.54 15.02
N ARG A 307 -35.57 2.22 15.17
CA ARG A 307 -36.80 1.42 15.05
C ARG A 307 -37.85 1.80 16.10
N VAL A 308 -37.43 2.00 17.34
CA VAL A 308 -38.33 2.38 18.44
C VAL A 308 -38.93 3.76 18.20
N LYS A 309 -38.11 4.73 17.79
CA LYS A 309 -38.61 6.07 17.44
C LYS A 309 -39.57 6.04 16.25
N SER A 310 -39.26 5.24 15.23
CA SER A 310 -40.14 5.02 14.08
C SER A 310 -41.49 4.47 14.52
N GLN A 311 -41.51 3.47 15.39
CA GLN A 311 -42.76 2.90 15.93
C GLN A 311 -43.54 3.89 16.79
N ARG A 312 -42.87 4.69 17.63
CA ARG A 312 -43.51 5.75 18.42
C ARG A 312 -44.17 6.80 17.52
N TYR A 313 -43.51 7.16 16.42
CA TYR A 313 -44.06 8.08 15.41
C TYR A 313 -45.34 7.52 14.78
N GLU A 314 -45.33 6.26 14.36
CA GLU A 314 -46.50 5.58 13.78
C GLU A 314 -47.70 5.52 14.74
N LEU A 315 -47.45 5.32 16.04
CA LEU A 315 -48.49 5.15 17.06
C LEU A 315 -49.07 6.48 17.58
N THR A 316 -48.25 7.51 17.69
CA THR A 316 -48.62 8.77 18.36
C THR A 316 -48.78 9.96 17.40
N GLY A 317 -48.27 9.86 16.18
CA GLY A 317 -48.22 10.95 15.20
C GLY A 317 -47.32 12.12 15.59
N ALA A 318 -46.61 12.02 16.73
CA ALA A 318 -45.68 13.04 17.20
C ALA A 318 -44.35 12.90 16.47
N SER A 319 -43.82 14.00 15.92
CA SER A 319 -42.57 14.04 15.13
C SER A 319 -41.41 13.28 15.82
N PRO A 320 -40.54 12.56 15.09
CA PRO A 320 -39.42 11.81 15.70
C PRO A 320 -38.43 12.70 16.47
N ASP A 321 -38.41 14.00 16.15
CA ASP A 321 -37.61 15.04 16.79
C ASP A 321 -38.22 15.60 18.09
N SER A 322 -39.47 15.25 18.42
CA SER A 322 -40.21 15.88 19.53
C SER A 322 -39.65 15.54 20.91
N GLU A 323 -39.18 14.30 21.07
CA GLU A 323 -38.71 13.77 22.35
C GLU A 323 -37.36 13.07 22.20
N PRO A 324 -36.31 13.52 22.92
CA PRO A 324 -35.02 12.84 22.93
C PRO A 324 -35.11 11.52 23.70
N LEU A 325 -34.36 10.51 23.25
CA LEU A 325 -34.25 9.22 23.91
C LEU A 325 -33.67 9.37 25.31
N GLN A 326 -34.21 8.60 26.26
CA GLN A 326 -33.67 8.58 27.60
C GLN A 326 -32.31 7.89 27.61
N LYS A 327 -31.39 8.37 28.45
CA LYS A 327 -30.06 7.74 28.56
C LYS A 327 -30.13 6.28 29.00
N ALA A 328 -31.13 5.92 29.82
CA ALA A 328 -31.38 4.54 30.24
C ALA A 328 -31.74 3.64 29.05
N GLU A 329 -32.58 4.14 28.13
CA GLU A 329 -33.00 3.45 26.90
C GLU A 329 -31.82 3.22 25.95
N ILE A 330 -30.93 4.21 25.80
CA ILE A 330 -29.71 4.08 24.99
C ILE A 330 -28.77 3.01 25.56
N ILE A 331 -28.64 2.95 26.89
CA ILE A 331 -27.83 1.93 27.56
C ILE A 331 -28.45 0.55 27.43
N ALA A 332 -29.78 0.44 27.53
CA ALA A 332 -30.51 -0.81 27.32
C ALA A 332 -30.29 -1.35 25.90
N ALA A 333 -30.44 -0.49 24.89
CA ALA A 333 -30.16 -0.84 23.49
C ALA A 333 -28.69 -1.25 23.29
N ALA A 334 -27.74 -0.58 23.93
CA ALA A 334 -26.33 -0.94 23.86
C ALA A 334 -26.03 -2.30 24.52
N ARG A 335 -26.70 -2.64 25.63
CA ARG A 335 -26.59 -3.94 26.29
C ARG A 335 -27.11 -5.06 25.39
N LEU A 336 -28.27 -4.86 24.78
CA LEU A 336 -28.85 -5.80 23.82
C LEU A 336 -27.97 -5.97 22.58
N ALA A 337 -27.41 -4.89 22.05
CA ALA A 337 -26.46 -4.95 20.94
C ALA A 337 -25.19 -5.74 21.30
N CYS A 338 -24.63 -5.54 22.51
CA CYS A 338 -23.52 -6.35 23.01
C CYS A 338 -23.89 -7.84 23.14
N ALA A 339 -25.08 -8.14 23.69
CA ALA A 339 -25.57 -9.51 23.84
C ALA A 339 -25.79 -10.19 22.48
N TYR A 340 -26.33 -9.47 21.49
CA TYR A 340 -26.54 -9.95 20.12
C TYR A 340 -25.22 -10.38 19.45
N TYR A 341 -24.13 -9.65 19.70
CA TYR A 341 -22.79 -10.01 19.20
C TYR A 341 -22.01 -10.96 20.14
N GLY A 342 -22.64 -11.50 21.19
CA GLY A 342 -22.02 -12.46 22.12
C GLY A 342 -20.98 -11.85 23.07
N LEU A 343 -20.95 -10.52 23.22
CA LEU A 343 -19.98 -9.82 24.05
C LEU A 343 -20.49 -9.66 25.49
N LYS A 344 -19.83 -10.33 26.44
CA LYS A 344 -20.06 -10.15 27.88
C LYS A 344 -19.34 -8.90 28.41
N LYS A 345 -19.69 -7.73 27.88
CA LYS A 345 -19.10 -6.44 28.33
C LYS A 345 -20.07 -5.74 29.27
N GLU A 346 -19.65 -5.49 30.51
CA GLU A 346 -20.42 -4.65 31.43
C GLU A 346 -20.37 -3.19 30.96
N ILE A 347 -21.53 -2.65 30.56
CA ILE A 347 -21.67 -1.25 30.16
C ILE A 347 -21.70 -0.39 31.42
N LYS A 348 -20.73 0.52 31.54
CA LYS A 348 -20.63 1.49 32.63
C LYS A 348 -21.82 2.46 32.57
N LEU A 349 -22.53 2.54 33.69
CA LEU A 349 -23.63 3.47 33.89
C LEU A 349 -23.11 4.86 34.28
N GLU A 350 -23.73 5.92 33.78
CA GLU A 350 -23.49 7.28 34.31
C GLU A 350 -24.11 7.41 35.70
N LYS A 351 -23.54 8.27 36.58
CA LYS A 351 -23.90 8.46 38.00
C LYS A 351 -25.37 8.88 38.29
N SER A 352 -26.24 8.94 37.27
CA SER A 352 -27.63 9.38 37.36
C SER A 352 -28.65 8.37 36.82
N ILE A 353 -28.21 7.19 36.37
CA ILE A 353 -29.07 6.20 35.71
C ILE A 353 -29.31 5.03 36.68
N LYS A 354 -30.58 4.75 36.99
CA LYS A 354 -30.95 3.59 37.80
C LYS A 354 -30.98 2.35 36.92
N MET A 355 -30.52 1.24 37.47
CA MET A 355 -30.49 -0.05 36.75
C MET A 355 -31.89 -0.61 36.50
N GLU A 356 -32.86 -0.26 37.34
CA GLU A 356 -34.28 -0.64 37.20
C GLU A 356 -34.87 -0.10 35.89
N ASP A 357 -34.63 1.18 35.58
CA ASP A 357 -35.10 1.82 34.34
C ASP A 357 -34.47 1.17 33.09
N VAL A 358 -33.19 0.79 33.18
CA VAL A 358 -32.48 0.11 32.08
C VAL A 358 -33.08 -1.26 31.79
N LEU A 359 -33.41 -2.04 32.82
CA LEU A 359 -34.02 -3.36 32.65
C LEU A 359 -35.44 -3.28 32.09
N GLN A 360 -36.19 -2.25 32.48
CA GLN A 360 -37.53 -2.01 31.93
C GLN A 360 -37.46 -1.74 30.41
N PHE A 361 -36.59 -0.82 29.98
CA PHE A 361 -36.40 -0.55 28.55
C PHE A 361 -35.79 -1.74 27.80
N GLU A 362 -34.92 -2.52 28.43
CA GLU A 362 -34.36 -3.74 27.82
C GLU A 362 -35.48 -4.74 27.48
N ALA A 363 -36.51 -4.87 28.31
CA ALA A 363 -37.67 -5.71 28.05
C ALA A 363 -38.63 -5.15 26.98
N GLU A 364 -38.70 -3.83 26.81
CA GLU A 364 -39.52 -3.17 25.78
C GLU A 364 -38.88 -3.21 24.37
N LEU A 365 -37.57 -3.47 24.30
CA LEU A 365 -36.76 -3.48 23.07
C LEU A 365 -36.60 -4.87 22.42
N ILE A 366 -37.00 -5.94 23.13
CA ILE A 366 -37.04 -7.33 22.66
C ILE A 366 -38.40 -7.59 22.02
#